data_AF-A0A842MAF2-F1
#
_entry.id   AF-A0A842MAF2-F1
#
_cell.length_a   1.000
_cell.length_b   1.000
_cell.length_c   1.000
_cell.angle_alpha   90.00
_cell.angle_beta   90.00
_cell.angle_gamma   90.00
#
_symmetry.space_group_name_H-M   'P 1'
#
loop_
_entity.id
_entity.type
_entity.pdbx_description
1 polymer ?
#
loop_
_entity_poly.entity_id
_entity_poly.type
_entity_poly.pdbx_seq_one_letter_code
_entity_poly.pdbx_strand_id
1 'polypeptide(L)'
;MNLKRIFKIINRIIPKRQDLVVFNSALDFTDNSMALFEYMDSLDGDFELVWIVKNPRDDLDIKQYKLNSLKALFKTFRAGYIISTHGNLLDVRVPSQVFVNVWHGMPLKAMGYAENRSVVLPFNFHDENYYL
;
A
#
# COMPACT_ATOMS: atom_id res chain seq x y z
N MET A 1 21.11 13.63 2.91
CA MET A 1 19.63 13.64 2.81
C MET A 1 19.13 12.20 2.92
N ASN A 2 18.16 11.89 3.77
CA ASN A 2 17.65 10.52 3.93
C ASN A 2 16.98 10.03 2.63
N LEU A 3 17.27 8.81 2.18
CA LEU A 3 16.73 8.21 0.95
C LEU A 3 15.19 8.28 0.90
N LYS A 4 14.50 8.09 2.03
CA LYS A 4 13.04 8.21 2.13
C LYS A 4 12.54 9.62 1.76
N ARG A 5 13.30 10.67 2.10
CA ARG A 5 12.94 12.06 1.74
C ARG A 5 13.09 12.28 0.24
N ILE A 6 14.14 11.76 -0.38
CA ILE A 6 14.34 11.82 -1.85
C ILE A 6 13.16 11.15 -2.56
N PHE A 7 12.80 9.93 -2.13
CA PHE A 7 11.64 9.22 -2.68
C PHE A 7 10.34 9.99 -2.52
N LYS A 8 10.07 10.62 -1.38
CA LYS A 8 8.88 11.48 -1.21
C LYS A 8 8.88 12.69 -2.14
N ILE A 9 10.03 13.36 -2.33
CA ILE A 9 10.13 14.52 -3.24
C ILE A 9 9.83 14.09 -4.68
N ILE A 10 10.47 13.01 -5.14
CA ILE A 10 10.24 12.44 -6.48
C ILE A 10 8.77 12.03 -6.61
N ASN A 11 8.24 11.31 -5.62
CA ASN A 11 6.86 10.86 -5.63
C ASN A 11 5.88 12.05 -5.69
N ARG A 12 6.12 13.18 -5.02
CA ARG A 12 5.23 14.36 -5.11
C ARG A 12 5.13 14.94 -6.53
N ILE A 13 6.19 14.83 -7.33
CA ILE A 13 6.24 15.39 -8.69
C ILE A 13 5.60 14.45 -9.70
N ILE A 14 5.67 13.13 -9.46
CA ILE A 14 5.12 12.13 -10.37
C ILE A 14 3.58 12.19 -10.37
N PRO A 15 2.94 12.36 -11.52
CA PRO A 15 1.48 12.44 -11.61
C PRO A 15 0.82 11.11 -11.22
N LYS A 16 -0.25 11.21 -10.43
CA LYS A 16 -1.01 10.06 -9.95
C LYS A 16 -2.04 9.59 -10.96
N ARG A 17 -2.18 8.28 -11.05
CA ARG A 17 -3.13 7.57 -11.90
C ARG A 17 -4.29 7.10 -11.02
N GLN A 18 -5.45 7.72 -11.19
CA GLN A 18 -6.66 7.37 -10.45
C GLN A 18 -7.23 6.01 -10.87
N ASP A 19 -6.74 5.45 -11.98
CA ASP A 19 -7.04 4.11 -12.46
C ASP A 19 -6.03 3.06 -11.97
N LEU A 20 -5.02 3.41 -11.16
CA LEU A 20 -3.99 2.47 -10.69
C LEU A 20 -4.09 2.22 -9.20
N VAL A 21 -4.29 0.95 -8.85
CA VAL A 21 -4.40 0.45 -7.47
C VAL A 21 -3.25 -0.50 -7.16
N VAL A 22 -2.51 -0.21 -6.10
CA VAL A 22 -1.40 -1.03 -5.63
C VAL A 22 -1.79 -1.77 -4.36
N PHE A 23 -1.69 -3.09 -4.38
CA PHE A 23 -1.93 -3.98 -3.26
C PHE A 23 -0.64 -4.49 -2.64
N ASN A 24 -0.67 -4.64 -1.32
CA ASN A 24 0.36 -5.36 -0.58
C ASN A 24 -0.22 -5.99 0.70
N SER A 25 0.40 -7.07 1.18
CA SER A 25 0.14 -7.65 2.50
C SER A 25 1.45 -8.12 3.15
N ALA A 26 1.42 -8.53 4.42
CA ALA A 26 2.61 -9.02 5.11
C ALA A 26 3.24 -10.24 4.44
N LEU A 27 2.38 -11.19 4.04
CA LEU A 27 2.67 -12.30 3.15
C LEU A 27 2.08 -11.99 1.76
N ASP A 28 2.70 -12.50 0.70
CA ASP A 28 2.27 -12.20 -0.67
C ASP A 28 0.90 -12.87 -0.95
N PHE A 29 -0.04 -12.12 -1.54
CA PHE A 29 -1.37 -12.61 -1.94
C PHE A 29 -2.23 -13.19 -0.79
N THR A 30 -2.34 -12.48 0.33
CA THR A 30 -3.12 -12.97 1.49
C THR A 30 -4.01 -11.89 2.11
N ASP A 31 -4.89 -12.33 3.01
CA ASP A 31 -5.63 -11.49 3.97
C ASP A 31 -6.63 -10.54 3.27
N ASN A 32 -7.08 -9.51 3.98
CA ASN A 32 -8.05 -8.53 3.52
C ASN A 32 -7.62 -7.81 2.22
N SER A 33 -6.31 -7.65 1.99
CA SER A 33 -5.80 -7.12 0.71
C SER A 33 -6.16 -8.03 -0.46
N MET A 34 -6.05 -9.36 -0.30
CA MET A 34 -6.41 -10.32 -1.34
C MET A 34 -7.92 -10.38 -1.55
N ALA A 35 -8.70 -10.41 -0.46
CA ALA A 35 -10.16 -10.40 -0.57
C ALA A 35 -10.68 -9.16 -1.30
N LEU A 36 -10.12 -7.97 -1.01
CA LEU A 36 -10.49 -6.74 -1.70
C LEU A 36 -10.01 -6.74 -3.16
N PHE A 37 -8.81 -7.27 -3.43
CA PHE A 37 -8.32 -7.44 -4.80
C PHE A 37 -9.26 -8.29 -5.64
N GLU A 38 -9.61 -9.50 -5.18
CA GLU A 38 -10.50 -10.43 -5.89
C GLU A 38 -11.88 -9.81 -6.12
N TYR A 39 -12.42 -9.11 -5.13
CA TYR A 39 -13.67 -8.38 -5.29
C TYR A 39 -13.56 -7.32 -6.39
N MET A 40 -12.53 -6.46 -6.36
CA MET A 40 -12.35 -5.40 -7.35
C MET A 40 -12.09 -5.92 -8.76
N ASP A 41 -11.33 -7.01 -8.87
CA ASP A 41 -11.04 -7.71 -10.12
C ASP A 41 -12.34 -8.28 -10.73
N SER A 42 -13.23 -8.82 -9.89
CA SER A 42 -14.53 -9.35 -10.33
C SER A 42 -15.53 -8.31 -10.84
N LEU A 43 -15.30 -7.02 -10.58
CA LEU A 43 -16.19 -5.94 -11.01
C LEU A 43 -15.99 -5.53 -12.48
N ASP A 44 -15.02 -6.11 -13.19
CA ASP A 44 -14.64 -5.76 -14.57
C ASP A 44 -14.45 -4.23 -14.75
N GLY A 45 -13.90 -3.58 -13.73
CA GLY A 45 -13.69 -2.13 -13.73
C GLY A 45 -12.45 -1.71 -14.51
N ASP A 46 -12.38 -0.42 -14.88
CA ASP A 46 -11.24 0.17 -15.60
C ASP A 46 -9.97 0.38 -14.72
N PHE A 47 -9.85 -0.35 -13.61
CA PHE A 47 -8.70 -0.24 -12.73
C PHE A 47 -7.58 -1.19 -13.13
N GLU A 48 -6.36 -0.66 -13.26
CA GLU A 48 -5.15 -1.45 -13.27
C GLU A 48 -4.82 -1.88 -11.84
N LEU A 49 -5.12 -3.14 -11.50
CA LEU A 49 -4.80 -3.73 -10.21
C LEU A 49 -3.39 -4.34 -10.24
N VAL A 50 -2.55 -3.97 -9.27
CA VAL A 50 -1.14 -4.40 -9.22
C VAL A 50 -0.74 -4.83 -7.82
N TRP A 51 -0.05 -5.95 -7.72
CA TRP A 51 0.55 -6.43 -6.48
C TRP A 51 2.03 -6.08 -6.37
N ILE A 52 2.46 -5.64 -5.18
CA ILE A 52 3.87 -5.47 -4.84
C ILE A 52 4.24 -6.56 -3.84
N VAL A 53 5.11 -7.48 -4.25
CA VAL A 53 5.35 -8.76 -3.58
C VAL A 53 6.82 -9.04 -3.33
N LYS A 54 7.15 -9.81 -2.30
CA LYS A 54 8.55 -10.21 -2.03
C LYS A 54 9.02 -11.26 -3.04
N ASN A 55 8.18 -12.26 -3.29
CA ASN A 55 8.45 -13.39 -4.16
C ASN A 55 7.41 -13.46 -5.28
N PRO A 56 7.72 -12.93 -6.48
CA PRO A 56 6.82 -13.07 -7.61
C PRO A 56 6.54 -14.53 -7.96
N ARG A 57 5.32 -14.78 -8.44
CA ARG A 57 4.75 -16.09 -8.75
C ARG A 57 4.23 -16.13 -10.17
N ASP A 58 4.88 -16.90 -11.03
CA ASP A 58 4.49 -17.01 -12.44
C ASP A 58 3.22 -17.87 -12.65
N ASP A 59 2.79 -18.60 -11.62
CA ASP A 59 1.59 -19.45 -11.64
C ASP A 59 0.28 -18.67 -11.37
N LEU A 60 0.38 -17.38 -11.05
CA LEU A 60 -0.78 -16.51 -10.82
C LEU A 60 -0.94 -15.55 -12.00
N ASP A 61 -2.15 -15.48 -12.55
CA ASP A 61 -2.54 -14.45 -13.53
C ASP A 61 -2.84 -13.11 -12.84
N ILE A 62 -1.89 -12.65 -12.04
CA ILE A 62 -1.98 -11.41 -11.28
C ILE A 62 -0.78 -10.54 -11.62
N LYS A 63 -1.06 -9.30 -12.03
CA LYS A 63 -0.03 -8.32 -12.32
C LYS A 63 0.75 -7.98 -11.06
N GLN A 64 2.02 -8.35 -11.02
CA GLN A 64 2.83 -8.26 -9.82
C GLN A 64 4.24 -7.75 -10.11
N TYR A 65 4.83 -7.04 -9.16
CA TYR A 65 6.21 -6.58 -9.23
C TYR A 65 6.96 -6.86 -7.94
N LYS A 66 8.21 -7.31 -8.08
CA LYS A 66 9.08 -7.57 -6.95
C LYS A 66 9.35 -6.31 -6.14
N LEU A 67 9.16 -6.38 -4.83
CA LEU A 67 9.50 -5.36 -3.86
C LEU A 67 10.96 -4.93 -4.06
N ASN A 68 11.21 -3.63 -3.92
CA ASN A 68 12.51 -2.98 -4.19
C ASN A 68 12.97 -2.96 -5.66
N SER A 69 12.18 -3.48 -6.61
CA SER A 69 12.45 -3.24 -8.03
C SER A 69 12.08 -1.81 -8.46
N LEU A 70 12.75 -1.28 -9.48
CA LEU A 70 12.42 0.04 -10.05
C LEU A 70 10.98 0.07 -10.59
N LYS A 71 10.49 -1.04 -11.15
CA LYS A 71 9.11 -1.17 -11.63
C LYS A 71 8.11 -1.08 -10.48
N ALA A 72 8.35 -1.80 -9.38
CA ALA A 72 7.52 -1.71 -8.18
C ALA A 72 7.50 -0.28 -7.62
N LEU A 73 8.68 0.35 -7.47
CA LEU A 73 8.78 1.72 -6.98
C LEU A 73 8.01 2.71 -7.86
N PHE A 74 8.17 2.61 -9.17
CA PHE A 74 7.49 3.47 -10.13
C PHE A 74 5.97 3.28 -10.11
N LYS A 75 5.49 2.04 -10.01
CA LYS A 75 4.06 1.73 -9.87
C LYS A 75 3.49 2.31 -8.57
N THR A 76 4.18 2.10 -7.46
CA THR A 76 3.80 2.70 -6.17
C THR A 76 3.78 4.23 -6.23
N PHE A 77 4.72 4.87 -6.92
CA PHE A 77 4.69 6.33 -7.07
C PHE A 77 3.56 6.83 -7.96
N ARG A 78 3.20 6.08 -9.01
CA ARG A 78 2.10 6.48 -9.90
C ARG A 78 0.72 6.15 -9.34
N ALA A 79 0.59 5.20 -8.43
CA ALA A 79 -0.71 4.75 -7.94
C ALA A 79 -1.52 5.89 -7.30
N GLY A 80 -2.80 5.99 -7.67
CA GLY A 80 -3.76 6.83 -6.97
C GLY A 80 -4.16 6.21 -5.63
N TYR A 81 -4.22 4.87 -5.59
CA TYR A 81 -4.66 4.09 -4.43
C TYR A 81 -3.60 3.07 -4.01
N ILE A 82 -3.33 2.98 -2.71
CA ILE A 82 -2.45 1.98 -2.10
C ILE A 82 -3.24 1.26 -1.01
N ILE A 83 -3.37 -0.06 -1.13
CA ILE A 83 -4.08 -0.93 -0.21
C ILE A 83 -3.05 -1.80 0.50
N SER A 84 -3.06 -1.80 1.84
CA SER A 84 -2.16 -2.63 2.63
C SER A 84 -2.79 -3.13 3.92
N THR A 85 -2.39 -4.32 4.38
CA THR A 85 -2.82 -4.86 5.69
C THR A 85 -1.94 -4.40 6.86
N HIS A 86 -0.71 -3.95 6.60
CA HIS A 86 0.30 -3.66 7.65
C HIS A 86 0.98 -2.29 7.48
N GLY A 87 0.43 -1.41 6.62
CA GLY A 87 1.04 -0.10 6.37
C GLY A 87 2.34 -0.16 5.56
N ASN A 88 2.63 -1.28 4.90
CA ASN A 88 3.76 -1.37 3.98
C ASN A 88 3.57 -0.32 2.87
N LEU A 89 4.67 0.27 2.40
CA LEU A 89 4.69 1.40 1.43
C LEU A 89 4.24 2.76 1.98
N LEU A 90 3.70 2.85 3.19
CA LEU A 90 3.30 4.14 3.81
C LEU A 90 4.48 5.12 3.92
N ASP A 91 5.69 4.60 4.13
CA ASP A 91 6.93 5.37 4.25
C ASP A 91 7.29 6.19 3.01
N VAL A 92 6.83 5.78 1.83
CA VAL A 92 7.11 6.48 0.55
C VAL A 92 5.88 7.19 0.00
N ARG A 93 4.71 6.98 0.60
CA ARG A 93 3.44 7.62 0.25
C ARG A 93 3.52 9.15 0.39
N VAL A 94 2.76 9.84 -0.45
CA VAL A 94 2.54 11.30 -0.42
C VAL A 94 1.04 11.63 -0.33
N PRO A 95 0.65 12.85 0.10
CA PRO A 95 -0.76 13.18 0.33
C PRO A 95 -1.69 13.07 -0.88
N SER A 96 -1.17 13.15 -2.11
CA SER A 96 -1.96 12.97 -3.34
C SER A 96 -2.31 11.51 -3.67
N GLN A 97 -1.93 10.56 -2.81
CA GLN A 97 -2.29 9.16 -2.92
C GLN A 97 -3.23 8.80 -1.78
N VAL A 98 -4.30 8.07 -2.10
CA VAL A 98 -5.18 7.44 -1.13
C VAL A 98 -4.52 6.18 -0.60
N PHE A 99 -4.42 6.06 0.72
CA PHE A 99 -3.91 4.87 1.38
C PHE A 99 -5.01 4.25 2.22
N VAL A 100 -5.35 2.99 1.92
CA VAL A 100 -6.36 2.22 2.64
C VAL A 100 -5.64 1.12 3.41
N ASN A 101 -5.67 1.19 4.73
CA ASN A 101 -5.12 0.18 5.61
C ASN A 101 -6.22 -0.78 6.05
N VAL A 102 -6.34 -1.92 5.36
CA VAL A 102 -7.41 -2.90 5.62
C VAL A 102 -7.17 -3.78 6.86
N TRP A 103 -6.08 -3.53 7.60
CA TRP A 103 -5.68 -4.27 8.79
C TRP A 103 -5.60 -5.80 8.56
N HIS A 104 -5.40 -6.56 9.62
CA HIS A 104 -5.29 -8.03 9.60
C HIS A 104 -6.08 -8.66 10.76
N GLY A 105 -7.24 -8.05 11.07
CA GLY A 105 -8.19 -8.55 12.06
C GLY A 105 -8.32 -7.71 13.34
N MET A 106 -9.22 -8.16 14.21
CA MET A 106 -9.53 -7.48 15.46
C MET A 106 -8.38 -7.65 16.48
N PRO A 107 -7.89 -6.55 17.08
CA PRO A 107 -6.82 -6.64 18.07
C PRO A 107 -7.33 -7.26 19.38
N LEU A 108 -6.68 -8.33 19.84
CA LEU A 108 -6.91 -8.89 21.18
C LEU A 108 -5.99 -8.29 22.24
N LYS A 109 -4.76 -7.92 21.86
CA LYS A 109 -3.78 -7.23 22.71
C LYS A 109 -3.87 -5.73 22.45
N ALA A 110 -3.61 -4.93 23.49
CA ALA A 110 -3.47 -3.48 23.34
C ALA A 110 -2.38 -3.16 22.29
N MET A 111 -2.71 -2.29 21.35
CA MET A 111 -1.83 -1.86 20.26
C MET A 111 -2.01 -0.37 19.98
N GLY A 112 -0.98 0.26 19.40
CA GLY A 112 -0.99 1.68 19.10
C GLY A 112 -1.22 2.50 20.38
N TYR A 113 -2.16 3.45 20.34
CA TYR A 113 -2.45 4.35 21.47
C TYR A 113 -2.93 3.65 22.75
N ALA A 114 -3.38 2.40 22.67
CA ALA A 114 -3.79 1.64 23.84
C ALA A 114 -2.61 1.00 24.59
N GLU A 115 -1.39 1.01 24.02
CA GLU A 115 -0.21 0.48 24.69
C GLU A 115 0.27 1.42 25.79
N ASN A 116 0.62 0.87 26.95
CA ASN A 116 1.21 1.62 28.05
C ASN A 116 2.73 1.80 27.85
N ARG A 117 3.13 2.38 26.71
CA ARG A 117 4.50 2.77 26.39
C ARG A 117 4.52 4.00 25.50
N SER A 118 5.68 4.64 25.36
CA SER A 118 5.86 5.74 24.42
C SER A 118 5.68 5.24 22.98
N VAL A 119 4.53 5.50 22.38
CA VAL A 119 4.23 5.11 20.99
C VAL A 119 4.79 6.17 20.05
N VAL A 120 5.65 5.76 19.13
CA VAL A 120 6.02 6.59 17.98
C VAL A 120 4.94 6.40 16.92
N LEU A 121 4.18 7.45 16.64
CA LEU A 121 3.18 7.41 15.58
C LEU A 121 3.86 7.21 14.22
N PRO A 122 3.36 6.28 13.38
CA PRO A 122 3.81 6.28 12.01
C PRO A 122 3.32 7.57 11.33
N PHE A 123 4.07 8.01 10.32
CA PHE A 123 3.91 9.34 9.73
C PHE A 123 2.57 9.48 8.98
N ASN A 124 1.83 10.58 9.20
CA ASN A 124 0.62 11.00 8.47
C ASN A 124 -0.68 10.16 8.64
N PHE A 125 -1.08 9.83 9.88
CA PHE A 125 -2.45 9.30 10.14
C PHE A 125 -3.56 10.34 10.05
N HIS A 126 -3.22 11.64 10.12
CA HIS A 126 -4.18 12.74 10.16
C HIS A 126 -4.44 13.38 8.78
N ASP A 127 -4.06 12.67 7.72
CA ASP A 127 -4.21 13.08 6.32
C ASP A 127 -5.56 12.55 5.78
N GLU A 128 -6.33 13.39 5.08
CA GLU A 128 -7.68 13.08 4.55
C GLU A 128 -7.72 11.90 3.56
N ASN A 129 -6.57 11.54 3.00
CA ASN A 129 -6.38 10.43 2.09
C ASN A 129 -5.84 9.18 2.80
N TYR A 130 -5.86 9.12 4.14
CA TYR A 130 -5.56 7.92 4.92
C TYR A 130 -6.85 7.31 5.50
N TYR A 131 -7.12 6.04 5.17
CA TYR A 131 -8.28 5.29 5.62
C TYR A 131 -7.84 4.04 6.40
N LEU A 132 -8.53 3.77 7.51
CA LEU A 132 -8.39 2.60 8.38
C LEU A 132 -9.70 1.81 8.40
#